data_AF-A0A820MZ31-F1
#
_entry.id   AF-A0A820MZ31-F1
#
_cell.length_a   1.000
_cell.length_b   1.000
_cell.length_c   1.000
_cell.angle_alpha   90.00
_cell.angle_beta   90.00
_cell.angle_gamma   90.00
#
_symmetry.space_group_name_H-M   'P 1'
#
loop_
_entity.id
_entity.type
_entity.pdbx_description
1 polymer ?
#
loop_
_entity_poly.entity_id
_entity_poly.type
_entity_poly.pdbx_seq_one_letter_code
_entity_poly.pdbx_strand_id
1 'polypeptide(L)'
;MIFAIVENTVISSTLPNDTNALYLVVSSADCTERSFCTEACGWHNYQLPGNLKYSWVGNPEYFCPSACSAQSVSRDGNLGVDAMVSVIAYEATEAVSDPSLNAWLDSDGEEKVDKCTWTFGNVMQASHGADYNILLNGLNYLVQQN
;
A
#
# COMPACT_ATOMS: atom_id res chain seq x y z
N MET A 1 -10.05 14.02 -6.76
CA MET A 1 -9.87 13.53 -5.38
C MET A 1 -9.98 12.02 -5.44
N ILE A 2 -9.10 11.27 -4.77
CA ILE A 2 -9.03 9.80 -4.89
C ILE A 2 -10.37 9.13 -4.54
N PHE A 3 -11.08 9.61 -3.51
CA PHE A 3 -12.41 9.09 -3.17
C PHE A 3 -13.40 9.12 -4.36
N ALA A 4 -13.34 10.14 -5.21
CA ALA A 4 -14.23 10.22 -6.38
C ALA A 4 -14.00 9.08 -7.38
N ILE A 5 -12.81 8.49 -7.43
CA ILE A 5 -12.54 7.30 -8.26
C ILE A 5 -13.35 6.12 -7.70
N VAL A 6 -13.26 5.87 -6.40
CA VAL A 6 -14.00 4.82 -5.71
C VAL A 6 -15.50 5.03 -5.85
N GLU A 7 -15.99 6.22 -5.52
CA GLU A 7 -17.42 6.57 -5.61
C GLU A 7 -17.98 6.33 -7.01
N ASN A 8 -17.28 6.80 -8.04
CA ASN A 8 -17.71 6.60 -9.43
C ASN A 8 -17.75 5.11 -9.82
N THR A 9 -16.80 4.30 -9.36
CA THR A 9 -16.80 2.84 -9.65
C THR A 9 -17.92 2.09 -8.95
N VAL A 10 -18.30 2.54 -7.73
CA VAL A 10 -19.42 1.97 -6.96
C VAL A 10 -20.76 2.43 -7.54
N ILE A 11 -20.94 3.72 -7.82
CA ILE A 11 -22.19 4.27 -8.40
C ILE A 11 -22.44 3.70 -9.80
N SER A 12 -21.40 3.53 -10.61
CA SER A 12 -21.52 2.90 -11.94
C SER A 12 -21.72 1.39 -11.88
N SER A 13 -21.75 0.77 -10.69
CA SER A 13 -21.84 -0.69 -10.49
C SER A 13 -20.71 -1.48 -11.16
N THR A 14 -19.55 -0.84 -11.38
CA THR A 14 -18.34 -1.51 -11.86
C THR A 14 -17.74 -2.37 -10.75
N LEU A 15 -17.79 -1.86 -9.51
CA LEU A 15 -17.49 -2.61 -8.30
C LEU A 15 -18.75 -2.70 -7.40
N PRO A 16 -18.89 -3.76 -6.59
CA PRO A 16 -19.98 -3.86 -5.64
C PRO A 16 -19.98 -2.69 -4.66
N ASN A 17 -21.17 -2.25 -4.23
CA ASN A 17 -21.30 -1.38 -3.07
C ASN A 17 -21.31 -2.24 -1.80
N ASP A 18 -20.13 -2.51 -1.26
CA ASP A 18 -19.92 -3.29 -0.04
C ASP A 18 -19.13 -2.49 0.99
N THR A 19 -19.70 -2.36 2.18
CA THR A 19 -19.10 -1.65 3.31
C THR A 19 -18.11 -2.52 4.09
N ASN A 20 -18.04 -3.81 3.79
CA ASN A 20 -17.01 -4.73 4.29
C ASN A 20 -15.84 -4.89 3.32
N ALA A 21 -15.88 -4.24 2.16
CA ALA A 21 -14.79 -4.25 1.19
C ALA A 21 -13.75 -3.16 1.48
N LEU A 22 -12.51 -3.45 1.08
CA LEU A 22 -11.45 -2.46 0.89
C LEU A 22 -11.28 -2.18 -0.60
N TYR A 23 -11.51 -0.94 -1.02
CA TYR A 23 -11.29 -0.51 -2.40
C TYR A 23 -9.86 0.01 -2.55
N LEU A 24 -9.01 -0.72 -3.28
CA LEU A 24 -7.64 -0.30 -3.56
C LEU A 24 -7.58 0.55 -4.84
N VAL A 25 -7.04 1.76 -4.71
CA VAL A 25 -6.71 2.64 -5.84
C VAL A 25 -5.21 2.65 -6.02
N VAL A 26 -4.72 1.95 -7.04
CA VAL A 26 -3.30 1.88 -7.38
C VAL A 26 -2.99 2.87 -8.51
N SER A 27 -1.94 3.67 -8.34
CA SER A 27 -1.56 4.66 -9.34
C SER A 27 -0.68 4.09 -10.44
N SER A 28 -0.75 4.65 -11.65
CA SER A 28 0.31 4.50 -12.64
C SER A 28 1.55 5.30 -12.23
N ALA A 29 2.71 4.99 -12.82
CA ALA A 29 4.00 5.61 -12.52
C ALA A 29 4.09 7.11 -12.90
N ASP A 30 3.12 7.64 -13.65
CA ASP A 30 3.02 9.05 -14.05
C ASP A 30 1.96 9.83 -13.25
N CYS A 31 1.27 9.18 -12.31
CA CYS A 31 0.32 9.85 -11.43
C CYS A 31 1.03 10.58 -10.28
N THR A 32 0.66 11.83 -10.04
CA THR A 32 1.08 12.60 -8.87
C THR A 32 -0.07 12.75 -7.88
N GLU A 33 0.22 12.56 -6.60
CA GLU A 33 -0.66 12.85 -5.47
C GLU A 33 0.12 13.78 -4.50
N ARG A 34 -0.58 14.63 -3.74
CA ARG A 34 0.06 15.67 -2.92
C ARG A 34 1.03 15.12 -1.86
N SER A 35 0.67 14.06 -1.15
CA SER A 35 1.48 13.49 -0.07
C SER A 35 2.50 12.47 -0.58
N PHE A 36 2.36 12.03 -1.83
CA PHE A 36 3.20 11.01 -2.42
C PHE A 36 4.66 11.46 -2.51
N CYS A 37 5.57 10.57 -2.11
CA CYS A 37 7.02 10.78 -2.10
C CYS A 37 7.56 11.79 -1.07
N THR A 38 6.69 12.52 -0.36
CA THR A 38 7.12 13.49 0.66
C THR A 38 6.68 13.10 2.06
N GLU A 39 5.49 12.53 2.18
CA GLU A 39 4.88 12.17 3.47
C GLU A 39 4.58 10.67 3.53
N ALA A 40 4.08 10.09 2.45
CA ALA A 40 3.72 8.68 2.42
C ALA A 40 3.87 8.04 1.03
N CYS A 41 3.90 6.71 1.01
CA CYS A 41 3.90 5.90 -0.22
C CYS A 41 2.52 5.35 -0.57
N GLY A 42 1.64 5.32 0.42
CA GLY A 42 0.22 5.01 0.35
C GLY A 42 -0.50 5.66 1.53
N TRP A 43 -1.81 5.48 1.60
CA TRP A 43 -2.60 5.81 2.78
C TRP A 43 -3.98 5.15 2.66
N HIS A 44 -4.63 4.85 3.79
CA HIS A 44 -6.04 4.45 3.82
C HIS A 44 -6.95 5.53 4.38
N ASN A 45 -8.23 5.43 4.05
CA ASN A 45 -9.27 6.29 4.56
C ASN A 45 -10.64 5.61 4.44
N TYR A 46 -11.67 6.28 4.95
CA TYR A 46 -13.06 5.88 4.80
C TYR A 46 -13.92 7.09 4.45
N GLN A 47 -15.09 6.86 3.83
CA GLN A 47 -16.02 7.94 3.50
C GLN A 47 -17.39 7.77 4.17
N LEU A 48 -17.96 8.92 4.57
CA LEU A 48 -19.37 9.06 4.93
C LEU A 48 -20.15 9.89 3.87
N PRO A 49 -21.45 9.60 3.66
CA PRO A 49 -22.21 8.46 4.19
C PRO A 49 -21.81 7.15 3.48
N GLY A 50 -22.04 6.01 4.14
CA GLY A 50 -21.81 4.68 3.55
C GLY A 50 -20.67 3.88 4.17
N ASN A 51 -19.72 4.53 4.85
CA ASN A 51 -18.59 3.87 5.52
C ASN A 51 -17.83 2.92 4.58
N LEU A 52 -17.51 3.39 3.36
CA LEU A 52 -16.67 2.68 2.40
C LEU A 52 -15.20 2.91 2.75
N LYS A 53 -14.40 1.84 2.80
CA LYS A 53 -12.97 1.89 3.16
C LYS A 53 -12.15 1.79 1.90
N TYR A 54 -11.19 2.66 1.72
CA TYR A 54 -10.36 2.66 0.53
C TYR A 54 -8.92 3.01 0.89
N SER A 55 -7.99 2.49 0.10
CA SER A 55 -6.59 2.88 0.19
C SER A 55 -6.08 3.34 -1.15
N TRP A 56 -5.15 4.27 -1.11
CA TRP A 56 -4.39 4.71 -2.26
C TRP A 56 -2.96 4.22 -2.13
N VAL A 57 -2.38 3.73 -3.24
CA VAL A 57 -0.98 3.32 -3.30
C VAL A 57 -0.33 3.97 -4.51
N GLY A 58 0.75 4.72 -4.27
CA GLY A 58 1.53 5.38 -5.30
C GLY A 58 2.58 4.47 -5.92
N ASN A 59 2.77 4.60 -7.23
CA ASN A 59 3.85 3.92 -7.95
C ASN A 59 5.12 4.79 -7.95
N PRO A 60 6.22 4.38 -7.28
CA PRO A 60 7.38 5.24 -7.09
C PRO A 60 8.40 5.22 -8.23
N GLU A 61 8.18 4.43 -9.30
CA GLU A 61 9.18 4.09 -10.32
C GLU A 61 9.98 5.30 -10.85
N TYR A 62 9.31 6.44 -11.09
CA TYR A 62 9.96 7.63 -11.65
C TYR A 62 10.11 8.79 -10.68
N PHE A 63 9.31 8.86 -9.62
CA PHE A 63 9.28 10.01 -8.73
C PHE A 63 10.22 9.87 -7.53
N CYS A 64 10.19 8.72 -6.86
CA CYS A 64 10.89 8.54 -5.59
C CYS A 64 11.21 7.08 -5.26
N PRO A 65 11.87 6.33 -6.16
CA PRO A 65 12.19 4.92 -5.91
C PRO A 65 13.02 4.76 -4.62
N SER A 66 13.86 5.74 -4.27
CA SER A 66 14.66 5.70 -3.03
C SER A 66 13.87 5.95 -1.74
N ALA A 67 12.67 6.51 -1.82
CA ALA A 67 11.85 6.80 -0.64
C ALA A 67 10.80 5.70 -0.39
N CYS A 68 10.25 5.15 -1.47
CA CYS A 68 9.12 4.23 -1.41
C CYS A 68 9.44 2.81 -1.90
N SER A 69 10.71 2.49 -2.18
CA SER A 69 11.17 1.12 -2.41
C SER A 69 12.21 0.73 -1.37
N ALA A 70 12.09 -0.49 -0.84
CA ALA A 70 13.04 -1.05 0.11
C ALA A 70 14.38 -1.43 -0.52
N GLN A 71 14.43 -1.56 -1.85
CA GLN A 71 15.61 -1.95 -2.60
C GLN A 71 15.62 -1.29 -3.98
N SER A 72 16.75 -1.37 -4.69
CA SER A 72 16.91 -0.85 -6.06
C SER A 72 16.94 -1.93 -7.14
N VAL A 73 16.91 -3.22 -6.74
CA VAL A 73 16.92 -4.36 -7.64
C VAL A 73 15.49 -4.88 -7.76
N SER A 74 15.05 -5.13 -8.99
CA SER A 74 13.73 -5.69 -9.29
C SER A 74 13.88 -7.08 -9.91
N ARG A 75 12.86 -7.93 -9.70
CA ARG A 75 12.80 -9.27 -10.29
C ARG A 75 12.66 -9.22 -11.82
N ASP A 76 11.82 -8.32 -12.34
CA ASP A 76 11.47 -8.24 -13.76
C ASP A 76 11.67 -6.85 -14.37
N GLY A 77 12.34 -5.96 -13.65
CA GLY A 77 12.61 -4.59 -14.08
C GLY A 77 11.48 -3.62 -13.75
N ASN A 78 10.42 -4.06 -13.06
CA ASN A 78 9.36 -3.20 -12.58
C ASN A 78 9.49 -2.90 -11.07
N LEU A 79 10.50 -2.08 -10.74
CA LEU A 79 10.78 -1.69 -9.36
C LEU A 79 9.59 -1.01 -8.70
N GLY A 80 8.82 -0.22 -9.46
CA GLY A 80 7.63 0.47 -8.97
C GLY A 80 6.59 -0.51 -8.45
N VAL A 81 6.23 -1.52 -9.25
CA VAL A 81 5.27 -2.56 -8.84
C VAL A 81 5.82 -3.41 -7.69
N ASP A 82 7.10 -3.79 -7.72
CA ASP A 82 7.73 -4.55 -6.63
C ASP A 82 7.61 -3.80 -5.29
N ALA A 83 7.84 -2.49 -5.31
CA ALA A 83 7.68 -1.60 -4.15
C ALA A 83 6.22 -1.47 -3.70
N MET A 84 5.30 -1.27 -4.65
CA MET A 84 3.86 -1.13 -4.38
C MET A 84 3.28 -2.36 -3.66
N VAL A 85 3.79 -3.57 -3.90
CA VAL A 85 3.28 -4.77 -3.22
C VAL A 85 3.50 -4.68 -1.70
N SER A 86 4.65 -4.16 -1.26
CA SER A 86 4.91 -3.95 0.18
C SER A 86 3.96 -2.90 0.77
N VAL A 87 3.75 -1.80 0.05
CA VAL A 87 2.84 -0.72 0.48
C VAL A 87 1.39 -1.21 0.51
N ILE A 88 0.92 -1.94 -0.51
CA ILE A 88 -0.44 -2.55 -0.52
C ILE A 88 -0.65 -3.42 0.71
N ALA A 89 0.33 -4.26 1.07
CA ALA A 89 0.20 -5.11 2.25
C ALA A 89 0.06 -4.30 3.54
N TYR A 90 0.82 -3.21 3.66
CA TYR A 90 0.77 -2.29 4.79
C TYR A 90 -0.59 -1.60 4.88
N GLU A 91 -0.98 -0.88 3.82
CA GLU A 91 -2.24 -0.13 3.76
C GLU A 91 -3.47 -1.02 3.93
N ALA A 92 -3.41 -2.25 3.43
CA ALA A 92 -4.49 -3.22 3.64
C ALA A 92 -4.54 -3.69 5.10
N THR A 93 -3.39 -3.83 5.77
CA THR A 93 -3.38 -4.20 7.19
C THR A 93 -3.88 -3.05 8.05
N GLU A 94 -3.44 -1.83 7.79
CA GLU A 94 -3.93 -0.62 8.46
C GLU A 94 -5.44 -0.45 8.28
N ALA A 95 -5.95 -0.56 7.06
CA ALA A 95 -7.39 -0.47 6.82
C ALA A 95 -8.21 -1.58 7.48
N VAL A 96 -7.61 -2.75 7.77
CA VAL A 96 -8.28 -3.84 8.49
C VAL A 96 -8.23 -3.63 10.01
N SER A 97 -7.11 -3.16 10.56
CA SER A 97 -6.98 -2.89 12.00
C SER A 97 -7.66 -1.60 12.42
N ASP A 98 -7.70 -0.61 11.52
CA ASP A 98 -8.31 0.69 11.72
C ASP A 98 -9.14 1.14 10.49
N PRO A 99 -10.32 0.54 10.29
CA PRO A 99 -11.19 0.86 9.15
C PRO A 99 -11.89 2.22 9.26
N SER A 100 -11.74 2.96 10.37
CA SER A 100 -12.47 4.22 10.61
C SER A 100 -11.60 5.33 11.19
N LEU A 101 -10.27 5.19 11.06
CA LEU A 101 -9.28 6.16 11.53
C LEU A 101 -9.42 6.49 13.03
N ASN A 102 -9.65 5.44 13.82
CA ASN A 102 -9.84 5.46 15.26
C ASN A 102 -9.11 4.29 15.95
N ALA A 103 -7.92 3.94 15.45
CA ALA A 103 -7.10 2.87 15.98
C ALA A 103 -6.86 2.96 17.49
N TRP A 104 -6.54 1.81 18.07
CA TRP A 104 -5.81 1.81 19.33
C TRP A 104 -4.37 2.27 19.05
N LEU A 105 -3.94 3.29 19.79
CA LEU A 105 -2.58 3.81 19.76
C LEU A 105 -1.87 3.44 21.06
N ASP A 106 -0.57 3.21 20.96
CA ASP A 106 0.26 3.03 22.13
C ASP A 106 0.64 4.38 22.80
N SER A 107 1.57 4.36 23.76
CA SER A 107 1.99 5.57 24.47
C SER A 107 2.78 6.57 23.61
N ASP A 108 3.39 6.11 22.52
CA ASP A 108 4.15 6.93 21.58
C ASP A 108 3.26 7.45 20.44
N GLY A 109 2.00 7.02 20.39
CA GLY A 109 1.01 7.42 19.40
C GLY A 109 1.05 6.57 18.13
N GLU A 110 1.70 5.42 18.16
CA GLU A 110 1.83 4.50 17.02
C GLU A 110 0.71 3.46 17.03
N GLU A 111 0.17 3.17 15.85
CA GLU A 111 -0.69 2.01 15.64
C GLU A 111 0.12 0.70 15.69
N LYS A 112 -0.58 -0.44 15.75
CA LYS A 112 0.09 -1.76 15.67
C LYS A 112 0.96 -1.88 14.42
N VAL A 113 0.47 -1.38 13.29
CA VAL A 113 1.09 -1.58 11.97
C VAL A 113 2.29 -0.65 11.79
N ASP A 114 2.24 0.56 12.35
CA ASP A 114 3.35 1.54 12.35
C ASP A 114 4.65 1.01 12.98
N LYS A 115 4.53 0.10 13.97
CA LYS A 115 5.70 -0.41 14.71
C LYS A 115 6.67 -1.21 13.86
N CYS A 116 6.21 -1.70 12.72
CA CYS A 116 6.96 -2.57 11.84
C CYS A 116 7.18 -1.95 10.45
N THR A 117 6.85 -0.68 10.27
CA THR A 117 7.04 0.04 9.00
C THR A 117 8.50 -0.06 8.57
N TRP A 118 8.72 -0.44 7.30
CA TRP A 118 10.04 -0.68 6.71
C TRP A 118 10.91 -1.73 7.44
N THR A 119 10.30 -2.55 8.30
CA THR A 119 10.97 -3.68 8.94
C THR A 119 10.64 -4.95 8.19
N PHE A 120 11.68 -5.65 7.72
CA PHE A 120 11.54 -6.88 6.95
C PHE A 120 11.98 -8.06 7.81
N GLY A 121 11.18 -9.15 7.76
CA GLY A 121 11.45 -10.36 8.53
C GLY A 121 12.65 -11.17 7.99
N ASN A 122 12.45 -12.47 7.76
CA ASN A 122 13.52 -13.31 7.22
C ASN A 122 13.73 -13.01 5.72
N VAL A 123 14.74 -12.20 5.42
CA VAL A 123 15.09 -11.81 4.05
C VAL A 123 16.07 -12.81 3.43
N MET A 124 15.73 -13.27 2.24
CA MET A 124 16.57 -14.07 1.35
C MET A 124 16.88 -13.26 0.08
N GLN A 125 17.94 -13.63 -0.63
CA GLN A 125 18.29 -13.00 -1.90
C GLN A 125 18.09 -13.99 -3.04
N ALA A 126 17.38 -13.56 -4.08
CA ALA A 126 17.16 -14.35 -5.29
C ALA A 126 18.43 -14.38 -6.16
N SER A 127 18.49 -15.29 -7.13
CA SER A 127 19.64 -15.42 -8.04
C SER A 127 19.91 -14.17 -8.89
N HIS A 128 18.89 -13.34 -9.11
CA HIS A 128 18.99 -12.04 -9.79
C HIS A 128 19.33 -10.87 -8.84
N GLY A 129 19.62 -11.16 -7.57
CA GLY A 129 20.09 -10.18 -6.59
C GLY A 129 19.00 -9.39 -5.86
N ALA A 130 17.72 -9.55 -6.22
CA ALA A 130 16.65 -8.91 -5.45
C ALA A 130 16.39 -9.68 -4.16
N ASP A 131 16.21 -8.93 -3.08
CA ASP A 131 15.82 -9.45 -1.79
C ASP A 131 14.32 -9.76 -1.76
N TYR A 132 13.93 -10.76 -0.98
CA TYR A 132 12.55 -11.19 -0.79
C TYR A 132 12.36 -11.90 0.54
N ASN A 133 11.16 -11.89 1.07
CA ASN A 133 10.80 -12.63 2.29
C ASN A 133 9.49 -13.41 2.18
N ILE A 134 8.77 -13.27 1.06
CA ILE A 134 7.58 -14.06 0.75
C ILE A 134 7.58 -14.53 -0.70
N LEU A 135 6.90 -15.64 -0.96
CA LEU A 135 6.57 -16.11 -2.31
C LEU A 135 5.06 -16.04 -2.54
N LEU A 136 4.64 -15.31 -3.56
CA LEU A 136 3.25 -15.22 -3.98
C LEU A 136 3.13 -15.68 -5.43
N ASN A 137 2.35 -16.74 -5.65
CA ASN A 137 2.18 -17.35 -6.98
C ASN A 137 3.51 -17.67 -7.70
N GLY A 138 4.52 -18.11 -6.94
CA GLY A 138 5.87 -18.42 -7.46
C GLY A 138 6.75 -17.20 -7.73
N LEU A 139 6.32 -15.99 -7.38
CA LEU A 139 7.09 -14.76 -7.51
C LEU A 139 7.60 -14.31 -6.14
N ASN A 140 8.85 -13.82 -6.12
CA ASN A 140 9.54 -13.33 -4.94
C ASN A 140 9.16 -11.87 -4.69
N TYR A 141 8.70 -11.55 -3.48
CA TYR A 141 8.42 -10.18 -3.05
C TYR A 141 9.08 -9.89 -1.70
N LEU A 142 9.52 -8.65 -1.54
CA LEU A 142 9.99 -8.12 -0.27
C LEU A 142 8.85 -7.28 0.33
N VAL A 143 8.24 -7.78 1.40
CA VAL A 143 7.08 -7.15 2.03
C VAL A 143 7.38 -6.89 3.50
N GLN A 144 7.07 -5.69 3.98
CA GLN A 144 7.30 -5.33 5.38
C GLN A 144 6.41 -6.12 6.33
N GLN A 145 6.83 -6.20 7.59
CA GLN A 145 6.03 -6.76 8.68
C GLN A 145 4.90 -5.80 9.04
N ASN A 146 3.72 -6.33 9.40
CA ASN A 146 2.52 -5.57 9.79
C ASN A 146 1.85 -6.18 11.05
#